data_AF-A0A455T3R7-F1
#
_entry.id   AF-A0A455T3R7-F1
#
_cell.length_a   1.000
_cell.length_b   1.000
_cell.length_c   1.000
_cell.angle_alpha   90.00
_cell.angle_beta   90.00
_cell.angle_gamma   90.00
#
_symmetry.space_group_name_H-M   'P 1'
#
loop_
_entity.id
_entity.type
_entity.pdbx_description
1 polymer ?
#
loop_
_entity_poly.entity_id
_entity_poly.type
_entity_poly.pdbx_seq_one_letter_code
_entity_poly.pdbx_strand_id
1 'polypeptide(L)'
;MKFPTPHRDKLIATLLNEKLPRDDQPLVEKALQDYHIWISHLESIEVEYRDEPQKLLHRMVSELNGYRLRLDLNLIFDSPHDWLYRQKGQTKLDNSIIEEFLPRLVQALLGHKLPTDIRLGPVESLSAIWFESSLTRRAPAGGLSLRCEWLDMKPINTGTTPIDKVLILRKAKRISAATREKFSTYQGRQSLKETYLAFLQSHPYREEVFQLFINYIDQCLSQETLDEETVLDQGYF
;
A
#
# COMPACT_ATOMS: atom_id res chain seq x y z
N MET A 1 17.48 7.67 -4.92
CA MET A 1 17.27 7.05 -3.59
C MET A 1 17.11 5.55 -3.78
N LYS A 2 17.66 4.69 -2.92
CA LYS A 2 17.43 3.23 -3.00
C LYS A 2 16.23 2.89 -2.10
N PHE A 3 15.15 2.39 -2.69
CA PHE A 3 13.98 1.97 -1.92
C PHE A 3 14.17 0.57 -1.32
N PRO A 4 13.60 0.27 -0.15
CA PRO A 4 13.43 -1.10 0.29
C PRO A 4 12.49 -1.85 -0.68
N THR A 5 12.72 -3.16 -0.85
CA THR A 5 11.96 -4.00 -1.79
C THR A 5 11.19 -5.12 -1.07
N PRO A 6 10.31 -4.80 -0.10
CA PRO A 6 9.66 -5.80 0.73
C PRO A 6 8.81 -6.77 -0.09
N HIS A 7 8.28 -6.35 -1.25
CA HIS A 7 7.48 -7.24 -2.08
C HIS A 7 8.35 -8.27 -2.79
N ARG A 8 9.45 -7.83 -3.40
CA ARG A 8 10.46 -8.69 -3.99
C ARG A 8 10.96 -9.73 -2.99
N ASP A 9 11.30 -9.28 -1.79
CA ASP A 9 11.90 -10.12 -0.76
C ASP A 9 10.90 -11.18 -0.29
N LYS A 10 9.61 -10.85 -0.19
CA LYS A 10 8.54 -11.82 0.12
C LYS A 10 8.28 -12.81 -1.03
N LEU A 11 8.38 -12.39 -2.29
CA LEU A 11 8.28 -13.31 -3.44
C LEU A 11 9.44 -14.32 -3.43
N ILE A 12 10.67 -13.85 -3.20
CA ILE A 12 11.85 -14.71 -3.06
C ILE A 12 11.69 -15.65 -1.86
N ALA A 13 11.27 -15.14 -0.70
CA ALA A 13 11.04 -15.97 0.48
C ALA A 13 9.94 -17.03 0.25
N THR A 14 8.94 -16.72 -0.57
CA THR A 14 7.90 -17.68 -0.97
C THR A 14 8.50 -18.77 -1.86
N LEU A 15 9.34 -18.40 -2.84
CA LEU A 15 10.00 -19.34 -3.75
C LEU A 15 10.97 -20.29 -3.02
N LEU A 16 11.68 -19.78 -2.01
CA LEU A 16 12.60 -20.55 -1.18
C LEU A 16 11.90 -21.40 -0.10
N ASN A 17 10.59 -21.29 0.04
CA ASN A 17 9.86 -22.03 1.07
C ASN A 17 9.73 -23.51 0.69
N GLU A 18 10.29 -24.40 1.51
CA GLU A 18 10.25 -25.85 1.30
C GLU A 18 8.82 -26.44 1.21
N LYS A 19 7.82 -25.72 1.75
CA LYS A 19 6.41 -26.13 1.72
C LYS A 19 5.67 -25.67 0.47
N LEU A 20 6.29 -24.85 -0.39
CA LEU A 20 5.70 -24.44 -1.67
C LEU A 20 5.55 -25.67 -2.57
N PRO A 21 4.34 -26.00 -3.05
CA PRO A 21 4.16 -27.09 -4.01
C PRO A 21 5.00 -26.89 -5.26
N ARG A 22 5.63 -27.95 -5.76
CA ARG A 22 6.53 -27.87 -6.93
C ARG A 22 5.83 -27.29 -8.17
N ASP A 23 4.56 -27.59 -8.36
CA ASP A 23 3.77 -27.09 -9.50
C ASP A 23 3.44 -25.59 -9.39
N ASP A 24 3.52 -25.01 -8.19
CA ASP A 24 3.32 -23.57 -7.97
C ASP A 24 4.62 -22.76 -8.15
N GLN A 25 5.79 -23.40 -8.13
CA GLN A 25 7.09 -22.71 -8.28
C GLN A 25 7.16 -21.86 -9.56
N PRO A 26 6.78 -22.36 -10.75
CA PRO A 26 6.81 -21.56 -11.98
C PRO A 26 5.89 -20.33 -11.91
N LEU A 27 4.79 -20.40 -11.17
CA LEU A 27 3.89 -19.26 -10.98
C LEU A 27 4.54 -18.16 -10.14
N VAL A 28 5.25 -18.54 -9.06
CA VAL A 28 5.98 -17.59 -8.21
C VAL A 28 7.16 -16.97 -8.97
N GLU A 29 7.90 -17.77 -9.76
CA GLU A 29 8.97 -17.27 -10.64
C GLU A 29 8.42 -16.28 -11.66
N LYS A 30 7.28 -16.59 -12.28
CA LYS A 30 6.61 -15.67 -13.20
C LYS A 30 6.17 -14.39 -12.50
N ALA A 31 5.62 -14.48 -11.29
CA ALA A 31 5.25 -13.31 -10.50
C ALA A 31 6.47 -12.43 -10.15
N LEU A 32 7.64 -13.04 -9.93
CA LEU A 32 8.90 -12.32 -9.70
C LEU A 32 9.39 -11.59 -10.97
N GLN A 33 9.24 -12.21 -12.15
CA GLN A 33 9.51 -11.56 -13.43
C GLN A 33 8.54 -10.38 -13.65
N ASP A 34 7.24 -10.60 -13.43
CA ASP A 34 6.22 -9.56 -13.56
C ASP A 34 6.46 -8.40 -12.58
N TYR A 35 7.02 -8.68 -11.39
CA TYR A 35 7.47 -7.65 -10.46
C TYR A 35 8.63 -6.81 -11.04
N HIS A 36 9.64 -7.42 -11.67
CA HIS A 36 10.74 -6.65 -12.29
C HIS A 36 10.24 -5.75 -13.43
N ILE A 37 9.31 -6.27 -14.24
CA ILE A 37 8.65 -5.48 -15.29
C ILE A 37 7.88 -4.31 -14.67
N TRP A 38 7.10 -4.57 -13.62
CA TRP A 38 6.34 -3.54 -12.92
C TRP A 38 7.22 -2.42 -12.38
N ILE A 39 8.35 -2.76 -11.72
CA ILE A 39 9.30 -1.75 -11.23
C ILE A 39 9.91 -0.94 -12.38
N SER A 40 10.34 -1.61 -13.45
CA SER A 40 10.89 -0.92 -14.62
C SER A 40 9.89 0.04 -15.27
N HIS A 41 8.61 -0.35 -15.35
CA HIS A 41 7.56 0.53 -15.85
C HIS A 41 7.33 1.73 -14.93
N LEU A 42 7.28 1.53 -13.60
CA LEU A 42 7.13 2.65 -12.66
C LEU A 42 8.28 3.66 -12.79
N GLU A 43 9.52 3.18 -12.93
CA GLU A 43 10.69 4.03 -13.12
C GLU A 43 10.63 4.78 -14.46
N SER A 44 10.19 4.13 -15.53
CA SER A 44 9.96 4.80 -16.83
C SER A 44 8.87 5.86 -16.74
N ILE A 45 7.75 5.56 -16.08
CA ILE A 45 6.62 6.48 -15.91
C ILE A 45 7.05 7.71 -15.11
N GLU A 46 7.83 7.54 -14.04
CA GLU A 46 8.38 8.64 -13.25
C GLU A 46 9.24 9.59 -14.09
N VAL A 47 10.06 9.06 -14.99
CA VAL A 47 10.90 9.87 -15.88
C VAL A 47 10.07 10.58 -16.95
N GLU A 48 9.15 9.86 -17.60
CA GLU A 48 8.35 10.38 -18.72
C GLU A 48 7.37 11.48 -18.31
N TYR A 49 6.72 11.34 -17.15
CA TYR A 49 5.64 12.24 -16.70
C TYR A 49 6.03 13.14 -15.54
N ARG A 50 7.34 13.31 -15.26
CA ARG A 50 7.87 14.09 -14.12
C ARG A 50 7.22 15.47 -13.98
N ASP A 51 7.05 16.17 -15.08
CA ASP A 51 6.55 17.55 -15.11
C ASP A 51 5.02 17.64 -15.18
N GLU A 52 4.32 16.50 -15.18
CA GLU A 52 2.86 16.41 -15.27
C GLU A 52 2.28 15.58 -14.09
N PRO A 53 2.23 16.13 -12.85
CA PRO A 53 1.93 15.36 -11.64
C PRO A 53 0.63 14.56 -11.67
N GLN A 54 -0.42 15.12 -12.29
CA GLN A 54 -1.70 14.42 -12.41
C GLN A 54 -1.61 13.23 -13.37
N LYS A 55 -0.92 13.37 -14.51
CA LYS A 55 -0.69 12.25 -15.43
C LYS A 55 0.22 11.21 -14.80
N LEU A 56 1.26 11.64 -14.09
CA LEU A 56 2.16 10.77 -13.36
C LEU A 56 1.40 9.90 -12.35
N LEU A 57 0.58 10.52 -11.49
CA LEU A 57 -0.26 9.80 -10.53
C LEU A 57 -1.16 8.78 -11.24
N HIS A 58 -1.90 9.23 -12.26
CA HIS A 58 -2.81 8.39 -13.04
C HIS A 58 -2.09 7.15 -13.61
N ARG A 59 -0.94 7.35 -14.27
CA ARG A 59 -0.15 6.27 -14.89
C ARG A 59 0.39 5.29 -13.85
N MET A 60 0.94 5.78 -12.74
CA MET A 60 1.45 4.92 -11.67
C MET A 60 0.34 4.08 -11.03
N VAL A 61 -0.85 4.66 -10.78
CA VAL A 61 -1.99 3.93 -10.21
C VAL A 61 -2.57 2.92 -11.21
N SER A 62 -2.60 3.26 -12.51
CA SER A 62 -2.98 2.32 -13.56
C SER A 62 -2.04 1.11 -13.61
N GLU A 63 -0.73 1.35 -13.54
CA GLU A 63 0.27 0.28 -13.55
C GLU A 63 0.20 -0.60 -12.29
N LEU A 64 -0.04 0.01 -11.11
CA LEU A 64 -0.35 -0.72 -9.87
C LEU A 64 -1.58 -1.62 -10.02
N ASN A 65 -2.67 -1.12 -10.61
CA ASN A 65 -3.89 -1.90 -10.81
C ASN A 65 -3.65 -3.12 -11.72
N GLY A 66 -2.92 -2.91 -12.82
CA GLY A 66 -2.55 -3.99 -13.75
C GLY A 66 -1.71 -5.06 -13.07
N TYR A 67 -0.68 -4.64 -12.31
CA TYR A 67 0.17 -5.55 -11.56
C TYR A 67 -0.60 -6.34 -10.49
N ARG A 68 -1.43 -5.64 -9.70
CA ARG A 68 -2.24 -6.24 -8.64
C ARG A 68 -3.19 -7.30 -9.19
N LEU A 69 -3.82 -7.03 -10.33
CA LEU A 69 -4.73 -7.97 -10.98
C LEU A 69 -4.01 -9.25 -11.42
N ARG A 70 -2.82 -9.13 -12.02
CA ARG A 70 -1.99 -10.26 -12.40
C ARG A 70 -1.60 -11.10 -11.17
N LEU A 71 -1.22 -10.47 -10.07
CA LEU A 71 -0.87 -11.20 -8.85
C LEU A 71 -2.09 -11.94 -8.26
N ASP A 72 -3.23 -11.26 -8.11
CA ASP A 72 -4.44 -11.88 -7.53
C ASP A 72 -4.95 -13.04 -8.39
N LEU A 73 -4.84 -12.95 -9.72
CA LEU A 73 -5.37 -13.96 -10.62
C LEU A 73 -4.34 -15.04 -10.96
N ASN A 74 -3.25 -14.64 -11.60
CA ASN A 74 -2.30 -15.58 -12.19
C ASN A 74 -1.47 -16.31 -11.13
N LEU A 75 -1.14 -15.65 -10.01
CA LEU A 75 -0.39 -16.28 -8.93
C LEU A 75 -1.33 -17.00 -7.95
N ILE A 76 -2.40 -16.33 -7.50
CA ILE A 76 -3.22 -16.84 -6.39
C ILE A 76 -4.40 -17.69 -6.88
N PHE A 77 -5.20 -17.21 -7.83
CA PHE A 77 -6.38 -17.96 -8.28
C PHE A 77 -6.03 -19.17 -9.13
N ASP A 78 -5.03 -19.01 -10.01
CA ASP A 78 -4.61 -20.03 -10.96
C ASP A 78 -3.63 -21.05 -10.39
N SER A 79 -3.18 -20.87 -9.15
CA SER A 79 -2.44 -21.89 -8.42
C SER A 79 -3.28 -23.17 -8.29
N PRO A 80 -2.81 -24.31 -8.84
CA PRO A 80 -3.53 -25.59 -8.76
C PRO A 80 -3.64 -26.14 -7.33
N HIS A 81 -2.75 -25.69 -6.43
CA HIS A 81 -2.77 -26.09 -5.03
C HIS A 81 -3.37 -25.01 -4.15
N ASP A 82 -3.90 -25.40 -2.99
CA ASP A 82 -4.53 -24.42 -2.08
C ASP A 82 -3.52 -23.66 -1.21
N TRP A 83 -2.25 -24.04 -1.28
CA TRP A 83 -1.22 -23.56 -0.38
C TRP A 83 -1.02 -22.04 -0.47
N LEU A 84 -0.85 -21.50 -1.69
CA LEU A 84 -0.65 -20.05 -1.90
C LEU A 84 -1.83 -19.23 -1.37
N TYR A 85 -3.06 -19.67 -1.63
CA TYR A 85 -4.24 -18.98 -1.12
C TYR A 85 -4.34 -19.05 0.41
N ARG A 86 -4.13 -20.23 1.01
CA ARG A 86 -4.24 -20.41 2.47
C ARG A 86 -3.14 -19.67 3.23
N GLN A 87 -1.95 -19.53 2.65
CA GLN A 87 -0.84 -18.82 3.25
C GLN A 87 -0.86 -17.30 3.03
N LYS A 88 -1.86 -16.75 2.33
CA LYS A 88 -1.99 -15.32 2.03
C LYS A 88 -1.89 -14.42 3.26
N GLY A 89 -2.45 -14.85 4.40
CA GLY A 89 -2.37 -14.13 5.67
C GLY A 89 -0.97 -14.11 6.31
N GLN A 90 -0.16 -15.14 6.06
CA GLN A 90 1.19 -15.29 6.60
C GLN A 90 2.24 -14.64 5.70
N THR A 91 2.16 -14.88 4.38
CA THR A 91 3.11 -14.31 3.41
C THR A 91 2.88 -12.82 3.18
N LYS A 92 1.64 -12.34 3.37
CA LYS A 92 1.24 -10.93 3.23
C LYS A 92 1.76 -10.28 1.93
N LEU A 93 1.74 -11.06 0.83
CA LEU A 93 2.23 -10.62 -0.48
C LEU A 93 1.48 -9.39 -0.98
N ASP A 94 0.16 -9.34 -0.81
CA ASP A 94 -0.66 -8.23 -1.30
C ASP A 94 -0.33 -6.91 -0.60
N ASN A 95 -0.14 -6.97 0.73
CA ASN A 95 0.19 -5.79 1.53
C ASN A 95 1.55 -5.23 1.13
N SER A 96 2.53 -6.09 0.83
CA SER A 96 3.85 -5.63 0.43
C SER A 96 3.89 -4.86 -0.88
N ILE A 97 2.92 -5.08 -1.79
CA ILE A 97 2.83 -4.27 -3.01
C ILE A 97 2.62 -2.81 -2.62
N ILE A 98 1.71 -2.54 -1.69
CA ILE A 98 1.40 -1.18 -1.24
C ILE A 98 2.55 -0.61 -0.39
N GLU A 99 3.19 -1.45 0.44
CA GLU A 99 4.39 -1.07 1.22
C GLU A 99 5.54 -0.58 0.31
N GLU A 100 5.66 -1.12 -0.91
CA GLU A 100 6.69 -0.75 -1.87
C GLU A 100 6.24 0.34 -2.86
N PHE A 101 4.96 0.36 -3.24
CA PHE A 101 4.41 1.35 -4.16
C PHE A 101 4.34 2.75 -3.57
N LEU A 102 3.89 2.89 -2.31
CA LEU A 102 3.66 4.20 -1.71
C LEU A 102 4.93 5.04 -1.55
N PRO A 103 6.08 4.50 -1.09
CA PRO A 103 7.34 5.23 -1.06
C PRO A 103 7.75 5.78 -2.42
N ARG A 104 7.60 4.97 -3.48
CA ARG A 104 7.90 5.37 -4.86
C ARG A 104 6.97 6.48 -5.32
N LEU A 105 5.67 6.36 -5.07
CA LEU A 105 4.68 7.39 -5.40
C LEU A 105 4.99 8.72 -4.69
N VAL A 106 5.31 8.68 -3.39
CA VAL A 106 5.67 9.87 -2.61
C VAL A 106 6.95 10.51 -3.15
N GLN A 107 7.99 9.72 -3.42
CA GLN A 107 9.22 10.25 -4.03
C GLN A 107 8.96 10.88 -5.39
N ALA A 108 8.16 10.23 -6.25
CA ALA A 108 7.88 10.70 -7.59
C ALA A 108 7.14 12.04 -7.60
N LEU A 109 6.15 12.22 -6.70
CA LEU A 109 5.30 13.42 -6.68
C LEU A 109 5.82 14.53 -5.76
N LEU A 110 6.43 14.17 -4.63
CA LEU A 110 6.82 15.12 -3.57
C LEU A 110 8.33 15.15 -3.32
N GLY A 111 9.13 14.40 -4.09
CA GLY A 111 10.56 14.23 -3.82
C GLY A 111 11.37 15.51 -3.67
N HIS A 112 10.96 16.59 -4.35
CA HIS A 112 11.59 17.91 -4.27
C HIS A 112 11.25 18.68 -2.97
N LYS A 113 10.18 18.30 -2.27
CA LYS A 113 9.74 18.88 -0.99
C LYS A 113 10.18 18.07 0.22
N LEU A 114 10.70 16.86 -0.01
CA LEU A 114 11.10 15.97 1.07
C LEU A 114 12.40 16.47 1.73
N PRO A 115 12.47 16.48 3.08
CA PRO A 115 13.73 16.69 3.79
C PRO A 115 14.79 15.66 3.39
N THR A 116 16.06 16.06 3.42
CA THR A 116 17.18 15.21 2.97
C THR A 116 17.42 13.98 3.84
N ASP A 117 16.94 13.99 5.08
CA ASP A 117 17.09 12.93 6.08
C ASP A 117 15.86 12.02 6.23
N ILE A 118 14.81 12.23 5.42
CA ILE A 118 13.61 11.41 5.49
C ILE A 118 13.85 10.00 4.96
N ARG A 119 13.29 9.01 5.66
CA ARG A 119 13.28 7.61 5.19
C ARG A 119 11.92 7.28 4.61
N LEU A 120 11.90 6.78 3.38
CA LEU A 120 10.68 6.32 2.70
C LEU A 120 10.67 4.78 2.65
N GLY A 121 9.56 4.19 3.08
CA GLY A 121 9.37 2.74 3.10
C GLY A 121 9.10 2.18 4.49
N PRO A 122 8.96 0.85 4.61
CA PRO A 122 8.83 0.21 5.92
C PRO A 122 10.06 0.52 6.77
N VAL A 123 9.83 1.21 7.88
CA VAL A 123 10.83 1.53 8.90
C VAL A 123 10.24 1.17 10.26
N GLU A 124 11.07 0.66 11.15
CA GLU A 124 10.68 0.55 12.56
C GLU A 124 10.51 1.95 13.11
N SER A 125 9.29 2.29 13.51
CA SER A 125 9.01 3.51 14.24
C SER A 125 8.97 3.19 15.73
N LEU A 126 9.54 4.08 16.53
CA LEU A 126 9.43 4.02 17.97
C LEU A 126 7.95 4.22 18.35
N SER A 127 7.31 3.19 18.90
CA SER A 127 5.87 3.18 19.18
C SER A 127 5.50 3.92 20.47
N ALA A 128 6.42 3.97 21.44
CA ALA A 128 6.33 4.81 22.63
C ALA A 128 7.70 4.89 23.33
N ILE A 129 7.97 6.02 23.99
CA ILE A 129 8.86 6.04 25.17
C ILE A 129 7.98 6.40 26.36
N TRP A 130 7.98 5.55 27.39
CA TRP A 130 7.28 5.78 28.65
C TRP A 130 8.27 6.29 29.69
N PHE A 131 7.93 7.39 30.35
CA PHE A 131 8.65 7.93 31.50
C PHE A 131 7.68 7.95 32.70
N GLU A 132 8.16 7.62 33.89
CA GLU A 132 7.39 7.77 35.14
C GLU A 132 7.23 9.24 35.58
N SER A 133 7.80 10.18 34.81
CA SER A 133 7.65 11.63 34.95
C SER A 133 7.25 12.28 33.62
N SER A 134 6.59 13.43 33.67
CA SER A 134 5.97 14.05 32.50
C SER A 134 6.95 14.38 31.36
N LEU A 135 6.75 13.75 30.20
CA LEU A 135 7.23 14.26 28.91
C LEU A 135 6.14 15.09 28.23
N THR A 136 6.10 16.38 28.52
CA THR A 136 5.30 17.33 27.73
C THR A 136 6.09 17.76 26.50
N ARG A 137 6.10 16.94 25.45
CA ARG A 137 6.39 17.42 24.09
C ARG A 137 5.75 16.50 23.03
N ARG A 138 4.80 17.02 22.27
CA ARG A 138 4.48 16.50 20.93
C ARG A 138 5.39 17.21 19.93
N ALA A 139 6.01 16.47 19.01
CA ALA A 139 6.63 17.07 17.82
C ALA A 139 5.55 17.30 16.75
N PRO A 140 5.63 18.35 15.92
CA PRO A 140 4.59 18.70 14.94
C PRO A 140 4.47 17.73 13.76
N ALA A 141 5.39 16.77 13.62
CA ALA A 141 5.45 15.90 12.44
C ALA A 141 5.21 14.44 12.84
N GLY A 142 4.05 13.89 12.52
CA GLY A 142 3.74 12.49 12.84
C GLY A 142 2.27 12.12 12.68
N GLY A 143 1.68 12.38 11.51
CA GLY A 143 0.31 11.96 11.22
C GLY A 143 0.19 10.44 11.09
N LEU A 144 -0.71 9.81 11.85
CA LEU A 144 -1.01 8.38 11.78
C LEU A 144 -2.18 8.14 10.83
N SER A 145 -1.88 7.60 9.65
CA SER A 145 -2.90 7.16 8.69
C SER A 145 -3.00 5.64 8.63
N LEU A 146 -4.20 5.10 8.87
CA LEU A 146 -4.51 3.69 8.59
C LEU A 146 -4.98 3.53 7.15
N ARG A 147 -4.52 2.46 6.51
CA ARG A 147 -4.84 2.17 5.11
C ARG A 147 -5.44 0.79 5.00
N CYS A 148 -6.55 0.70 4.30
CA CYS A 148 -7.22 -0.55 4.02
C CYS A 148 -7.52 -0.63 2.53
N GLU A 149 -7.22 -1.77 1.90
CA GLU A 149 -7.64 -2.02 0.52
C GLU A 149 -9.18 -2.02 0.41
N TRP A 150 -9.84 -2.61 1.41
CA TRP A 150 -11.29 -2.82 1.48
C TRP A 150 -11.85 -2.38 2.84
N LEU A 151 -13.13 -2.03 2.88
CA LEU A 151 -13.88 -1.90 4.13
C LEU A 151 -14.40 -3.27 4.58
N ASP A 152 -13.94 -3.77 5.73
CA ASP A 152 -14.31 -5.08 6.30
C ASP A 152 -14.98 -4.99 7.68
N MET A 153 -15.23 -3.78 8.16
CA MET A 153 -15.89 -3.53 9.44
C MET A 153 -16.94 -2.41 9.29
N LYS A 154 -17.82 -2.27 10.29
CA LYS A 154 -18.69 -1.10 10.36
C LYS A 154 -17.83 0.14 10.55
N PRO A 155 -18.07 1.24 9.81
CA PRO A 155 -17.36 2.49 10.04
C PRO A 155 -17.50 2.92 11.49
N ILE A 156 -16.38 3.28 12.11
CA ILE A 156 -16.31 3.84 13.45
C ILE A 156 -15.85 5.29 13.35
N ASN A 157 -16.31 6.14 14.27
CA ASN A 157 -15.81 7.51 14.35
C ASN A 157 -14.37 7.48 14.89
N THR A 158 -13.42 7.98 14.12
CA THR A 158 -11.99 8.03 14.49
C THR A 158 -11.63 9.27 15.30
N GLY A 159 -12.57 10.20 15.55
CA GLY A 159 -12.30 11.40 16.35
C GLY A 159 -11.89 11.14 17.80
N THR A 160 -12.08 9.91 18.28
CA THR A 160 -11.63 9.47 19.61
C THR A 160 -10.36 8.63 19.57
N THR A 161 -9.77 8.38 18.39
CA THR A 161 -8.55 7.60 18.23
C THR A 161 -7.39 8.49 17.81
N PRO A 162 -6.13 8.10 18.07
CA PRO A 162 -4.96 8.80 17.55
C PRO A 162 -4.78 8.69 16.02
N ILE A 163 -5.76 8.14 15.29
CA ILE A 163 -5.68 7.91 13.84
C ILE A 163 -6.27 9.13 13.13
N ASP A 164 -5.43 9.89 12.44
CA ASP A 164 -5.85 11.12 11.74
C ASP A 164 -6.75 10.81 10.53
N LYS A 165 -6.45 9.72 9.82
CA LYS A 165 -7.17 9.37 8.59
C LYS A 165 -7.19 7.86 8.34
N VAL A 166 -8.35 7.37 7.89
CA VAL A 166 -8.50 6.00 7.38
C VAL A 166 -8.78 6.10 5.88
N LEU A 167 -7.90 5.52 5.06
CA LEU A 167 -8.05 5.51 3.61
C LEU A 167 -8.50 4.13 3.11
N ILE A 168 -9.60 4.10 2.36
CA ILE A 168 -10.13 2.89 1.70
C ILE A 168 -9.74 2.96 0.22
N LEU A 169 -8.64 2.27 -0.15
CA LEU A 169 -7.97 2.47 -1.44
C LEU A 169 -8.85 2.14 -2.66
N ARG A 170 -9.84 1.24 -2.51
CA ARG A 170 -10.76 0.86 -3.58
C ARG A 170 -12.16 1.48 -3.49
N LYS A 171 -12.44 2.21 -2.41
CA LYS A 171 -13.78 2.74 -2.06
C LYS A 171 -14.88 1.66 -2.11
N ALA A 172 -14.55 0.46 -1.65
CA ALA A 172 -15.41 -0.71 -1.79
C ALA A 172 -15.43 -1.55 -0.50
N LYS A 173 -16.57 -2.21 -0.26
CA LYS A 173 -16.68 -3.23 0.78
C LYS A 173 -15.92 -4.48 0.37
N ARG A 174 -15.28 -5.14 1.32
CA ARG A 174 -14.65 -6.43 1.09
C ARG A 174 -15.69 -7.44 0.62
N ILE A 175 -15.31 -8.30 -0.33
CA ILE A 175 -16.14 -9.43 -0.73
C ILE A 175 -16.46 -10.31 0.50
N SER A 176 -17.70 -10.80 0.55
CA SER A 176 -18.26 -11.43 1.75
C SER A 176 -17.44 -12.65 2.20
N ALA A 177 -17.43 -12.91 3.51
CA ALA A 177 -16.73 -14.07 4.07
C ALA A 177 -17.22 -15.39 3.46
N ALA A 178 -18.53 -15.53 3.25
CA ALA A 178 -19.14 -16.72 2.62
C ALA A 178 -18.64 -16.97 1.19
N THR A 179 -18.41 -15.90 0.41
CA THR A 179 -17.80 -16.06 -0.93
C THR A 179 -16.31 -16.38 -0.83
N ARG A 180 -15.58 -15.74 0.10
CA ARG A 180 -14.14 -15.98 0.29
C ARG A 180 -13.82 -17.38 0.78
N GLU A 181 -14.69 -17.98 1.58
CA GLU A 181 -14.53 -19.34 2.06
C GLU A 181 -14.41 -20.34 0.89
N LYS A 182 -15.14 -20.11 -0.20
CA LYS A 182 -15.06 -20.92 -1.42
C LYS A 182 -13.70 -20.82 -2.12
N PHE A 183 -12.95 -19.74 -1.93
CA PHE A 183 -11.62 -19.60 -2.54
C PHE A 183 -10.54 -20.47 -1.85
N SER A 184 -10.87 -21.10 -0.71
CA SER A 184 -9.95 -21.99 0.00
C SER A 184 -9.57 -23.25 -0.78
N THR A 185 -10.34 -23.59 -1.83
CA THR A 185 -10.10 -24.72 -2.73
C THR A 185 -9.89 -24.26 -4.18
N TYR A 186 -9.05 -24.96 -4.93
CA TYR A 186 -8.79 -24.68 -6.35
C TYR A 186 -10.09 -24.67 -7.17
N GLN A 187 -10.92 -25.70 -7.03
CA GLN A 187 -12.21 -25.79 -7.71
C GLN A 187 -13.10 -24.58 -7.40
N GLY A 188 -13.14 -24.14 -6.15
CA GLY A 188 -13.91 -22.97 -5.75
C GLY A 188 -13.36 -21.67 -6.33
N ARG A 189 -12.03 -21.49 -6.37
CA ARG A 189 -11.37 -20.35 -7.05
C ARG A 189 -11.71 -20.31 -8.53
N GLN A 190 -11.57 -21.44 -9.23
CA GLN A 190 -11.84 -21.52 -10.66
C GLN A 190 -13.32 -21.28 -10.98
N SER A 191 -14.24 -21.87 -10.20
CA SER A 191 -15.70 -21.66 -10.40
C SER A 191 -16.16 -20.22 -10.23
N LEU A 192 -15.41 -19.39 -9.47
CA LEU A 192 -15.74 -18.01 -9.18
C LEU A 192 -14.74 -17.01 -9.80
N LYS A 193 -13.81 -17.48 -10.63
CA LYS A 193 -12.72 -16.66 -11.19
C LYS A 193 -13.26 -15.46 -11.95
N GLU A 194 -14.25 -15.67 -12.82
CA GLU A 194 -14.86 -14.60 -13.60
C GLU A 194 -15.60 -13.60 -12.72
N THR A 195 -16.32 -14.08 -11.70
CA THR A 195 -17.02 -13.22 -10.74
C THR A 195 -16.02 -12.38 -9.94
N TYR A 196 -14.90 -12.99 -9.52
CA TYR A 196 -13.85 -12.29 -8.78
C TYR A 196 -13.09 -11.29 -9.66
N LEU A 197 -12.80 -11.63 -10.92
CA LEU A 197 -12.23 -10.72 -11.91
C LEU A 197 -13.12 -9.49 -12.10
N ALA A 198 -14.42 -9.69 -12.36
CA ALA A 198 -15.38 -8.60 -12.52
C ALA A 198 -15.47 -7.74 -11.25
N PHE A 199 -15.38 -8.36 -10.06
CA PHE A 199 -15.33 -7.64 -8.79
C PHE A 199 -14.07 -6.76 -8.66
N LEU A 200 -12.89 -7.28 -8.99
CA LEU A 200 -11.65 -6.50 -8.96
C LEU A 200 -11.63 -5.36 -9.99
N GLN A 201 -12.16 -5.60 -11.19
CA GLN A 201 -12.24 -4.60 -12.26
C GLN A 201 -13.25 -3.49 -11.98
N SER A 202 -14.36 -3.81 -11.31
CA SER A 202 -15.34 -2.80 -10.88
C SER A 202 -14.87 -1.97 -9.68
N HIS A 203 -13.92 -2.50 -8.89
CA HIS A 203 -13.36 -1.86 -7.71
C HIS A 203 -11.83 -1.76 -7.77
N PRO A 204 -11.25 -1.09 -8.78
CA PRO A 204 -9.80 -0.88 -8.84
C PRO A 204 -9.34 0.03 -7.70
N TYR A 205 -8.03 0.09 -7.48
CA TYR A 205 -7.42 1.16 -6.71
C TYR A 205 -7.79 2.51 -7.31
N ARG A 206 -8.32 3.40 -6.47
CA ARG A 206 -8.94 4.67 -6.85
C ARG A 206 -7.92 5.78 -6.79
N GLU A 207 -7.63 6.37 -7.94
CA GLU A 207 -6.67 7.46 -8.09
C GLU A 207 -6.94 8.60 -7.11
N GLU A 208 -8.21 8.97 -6.93
CA GLU A 208 -8.59 10.07 -6.03
C GLU A 208 -8.21 9.80 -4.57
N VAL A 209 -8.11 8.53 -4.15
CA VAL A 209 -7.68 8.17 -2.78
C VAL A 209 -6.17 8.31 -2.61
N PHE A 210 -5.39 8.02 -3.65
CA PHE A 210 -3.95 8.28 -3.65
C PHE A 210 -3.66 9.77 -3.72
N GLN A 211 -4.46 10.55 -4.48
CA GLN A 211 -4.36 12.00 -4.47
C GLN A 211 -4.63 12.56 -3.07
N LEU A 212 -5.66 12.07 -2.37
CA LEU A 212 -5.93 12.46 -0.98
C LEU A 212 -4.75 12.15 -0.04
N PHE A 213 -4.11 11.00 -0.24
CA PHE A 213 -2.93 10.62 0.52
C PHE A 213 -1.74 11.57 0.26
N ILE A 214 -1.47 11.87 -1.01
CA ILE A 214 -0.38 12.76 -1.41
C ILE A 214 -0.63 14.18 -0.92
N ASN A 215 -1.84 14.71 -1.08
CA ASN A 215 -2.22 16.03 -0.56
C ASN A 215 -2.06 16.12 0.95
N TYR A 216 -2.39 15.05 1.68
CA TYR A 216 -2.21 15.01 3.12
C TYR A 216 -0.73 15.08 3.51
N ILE A 217 0.15 14.31 2.84
CA ILE A 217 1.60 14.43 3.08
C ILE A 217 2.08 15.83 2.72
N ASP A 218 1.69 16.36 1.56
CA ASP A 218 2.11 17.69 1.11
C ASP A 218 1.70 18.77 2.12
N GLN A 219 0.50 18.67 2.68
CA GLN A 219 0.04 19.55 3.76
C GLN A 219 0.92 19.40 5.01
N CYS A 220 1.25 18.18 5.43
CA CYS A 220 2.15 17.95 6.57
C CYS A 220 3.56 18.51 6.34
N LEU A 221 4.06 18.46 5.10
CA LEU A 221 5.35 19.06 4.73
C LEU A 221 5.30 20.58 4.67
N SER A 222 4.13 21.13 4.37
CA SER A 222 3.89 22.58 4.24
C SER A 222 3.49 23.26 5.56
N GLN A 223 3.36 22.51 6.67
CA GLN A 223 3.08 23.12 7.96
C GLN A 223 4.27 23.98 8.37
N GLU A 224 4.07 25.30 8.28
CA GLU A 224 5.02 26.32 8.69
C GLU A 224 5.44 26.07 10.14
N THR A 225 6.74 26.27 10.40
CA THR A 225 7.23 26.46 11.75
C THR A 225 6.42 27.57 12.39
N LEU A 226 5.77 27.29 13.53
CA LEU A 226 5.09 28.31 14.33
C LEU A 226 6.03 29.50 14.51
N ASP A 227 5.69 30.62 13.91
CA ASP A 227 6.44 31.87 14.06
C ASP A 227 6.09 32.48 15.43
N GLU A 228 7.12 32.75 16.23
CA GLU A 228 6.96 33.21 17.61
C GLU A 228 6.23 34.56 17.66
N GLU A 229 6.53 35.48 16.74
CA GLU A 229 5.84 36.77 16.66
C GLU A 229 4.34 36.59 16.38
N THR A 230 3.99 35.73 15.43
CA THR A 230 2.59 35.43 15.09
C THR A 230 1.83 34.77 16.24
N VAL A 231 2.46 33.82 16.95
CA VAL A 231 1.86 33.15 18.12
C VAL A 231 1.67 34.11 19.28
N LEU A 232 2.66 34.99 19.52
CA LEU A 232 2.58 36.00 20.57
C LEU A 232 1.53 37.08 20.27
N ASP A 233 1.34 37.45 19.00
CA ASP A 233 0.33 38.41 18.57
C ASP A 233 -1.10 37.85 18.71
N GLN A 234 -1.34 36.61 18.28
CA GLN A 234 -2.68 36.00 18.33
C GLN A 234 -3.04 35.39 19.69
N GLY A 235 -2.05 35.08 20.54
CA GLY A 235 -2.24 34.57 21.90
C GLY A 235 -2.60 33.09 22.01
N TYR A 236 -2.43 32.31 20.94
CA TYR A 236 -2.64 30.85 20.91
C TYR A 236 -1.82 30.19 19.78
N PHE A 237 -1.72 28.85 19.83
CA PHE A 237 -1.09 28.01 18.81
C PHE A 237 -2.10 27.07 18.15
#